data_AF-A0A9P7WPP1-F1
#
_entry.id   AF-A0A9P7WPP1-F1
#
_cell.length_a   1.000
_cell.length_b   1.000
_cell.length_c   1.000
_cell.angle_alpha   90.00
_cell.angle_beta   90.00
_cell.angle_gamma   90.00
#
_symmetry.space_group_name_H-M   'P 1'
#
loop_
_entity.id
_entity.type
_entity.pdbx_description
1 polymer ?
#
loop_
_entity_poly.entity_id
_entity_poly.type
_entity_poly.pdbx_seq_one_letter_code
_entity_poly.pdbx_strand_id
1 'polypeptide(L)'
;MSNTNGQQEKDGWSSTLYNANSPFAYSKSNTSTILGLLDAKPAKRLLTLAVGQISKARENGLKHAFVADAQDVVYPAELASLKGQFDAVFLNAALHWCKRDPASVIKSAREALRADGKGRFVAELGGFLNGLGLRSVLHTILESRGMDPIKLDPWFVPTVEQYKALLEKGGFQVAHISLNPRITPLPGSVVDWMRTFCRESGLQT
;
A
#
# COMPACT_ATOMS: atom_id res chain seq x y z
N MET A 1 -24.83 16.75 -14.48
CA MET A 1 -25.14 16.53 -13.05
C MET A 1 -24.11 15.55 -12.51
N SER A 2 -23.12 16.09 -11.81
CA SER A 2 -21.97 15.37 -11.24
C SER A 2 -22.40 14.62 -9.98
N ASN A 3 -22.35 13.29 -10.02
CA ASN A 3 -22.67 12.46 -8.86
C ASN A 3 -21.38 12.20 -8.06
N THR A 4 -21.00 13.18 -7.23
CA THR A 4 -19.98 13.05 -6.19
C THR A 4 -20.64 12.53 -4.91
N ASN A 5 -21.10 11.29 -4.91
CA ASN A 5 -21.48 10.64 -3.66
C ASN A 5 -20.27 9.88 -3.14
N GLY A 6 -19.60 10.53 -2.18
CA GLY A 6 -18.68 9.86 -1.27
C GLY A 6 -19.45 8.77 -0.52
N GLN A 7 -19.36 7.54 -1.02
CA GLN A 7 -19.71 6.38 -0.23
C GLN A 7 -18.66 6.30 0.87
N GLN A 8 -19.10 6.50 2.11
CA GLN A 8 -18.33 6.15 3.28
C GLN A 8 -18.12 4.64 3.23
N GLU A 9 -16.88 4.22 2.99
CA GLU A 9 -16.54 2.80 2.89
C GLU A 9 -16.80 2.11 4.23
N LYS A 10 -17.23 0.85 4.18
CA LYS A 10 -17.89 0.10 5.26
C LYS A 10 -17.06 -0.09 6.55
N ASP A 11 -15.78 0.28 6.50
CA ASP A 11 -14.75 0.18 7.52
C ASP A 11 -14.35 1.55 8.13
N GLY A 12 -15.02 2.64 7.74
CA GLY A 12 -14.67 3.99 8.19
C GLY A 12 -13.41 4.55 7.51
N TRP A 13 -12.92 3.91 6.45
CA TRP A 13 -11.86 4.43 5.60
C TRP A 13 -12.32 5.68 4.84
N SER A 14 -11.38 6.59 4.57
CA SER A 14 -11.65 7.81 3.80
C SER A 14 -10.39 8.25 3.08
N SER A 15 -10.44 8.24 1.75
CA SER A 15 -9.38 8.78 0.88
C SER A 15 -9.11 10.26 1.18
N THR A 16 -10.15 11.05 1.46
CA THR A 16 -10.03 12.47 1.80
C THR A 16 -9.23 12.67 3.08
N LEU A 17 -9.58 11.96 4.16
CA LEU A 17 -8.85 12.05 5.44
C LEU A 17 -7.43 11.52 5.30
N TYR A 18 -7.23 10.43 4.56
CA TYR A 18 -5.92 9.88 4.27
C TYR A 18 -5.03 10.92 3.56
N ASN A 19 -5.54 11.54 2.50
CA ASN A 19 -4.79 12.52 1.71
C ASN A 19 -4.49 13.79 2.50
N ALA A 20 -5.41 14.24 3.35
CA ALA A 20 -5.19 15.41 4.21
C ALA A 20 -4.08 15.17 5.24
N ASN A 21 -4.02 13.97 5.82
CA ASN A 21 -3.09 13.65 6.92
C ASN A 21 -1.82 12.90 6.48
N SER A 22 -1.71 12.52 5.21
CA SER A 22 -0.51 11.94 4.61
C SER A 22 -0.20 12.42 3.19
N PRO A 23 -0.21 13.75 2.92
CA PRO A 23 0.10 14.27 1.59
C PRO A 23 1.51 13.88 1.13
N PHE A 24 2.41 13.61 2.08
CA PHE A 24 3.75 13.10 1.82
C PHE A 24 3.77 11.71 1.19
N ALA A 25 2.75 10.86 1.39
CA ALA A 25 2.71 9.52 0.81
C ALA A 25 2.72 9.56 -0.74
N TYR A 26 2.27 10.68 -1.31
CA TYR A 26 2.16 10.89 -2.76
C TYR A 26 3.00 12.06 -3.27
N SER A 27 3.89 12.62 -2.45
CA SER A 27 4.71 13.75 -2.89
C SER A 27 5.67 13.32 -3.99
N LYS A 28 5.99 14.24 -4.92
CA LYS A 28 6.95 13.98 -5.99
C LYS A 28 8.32 13.56 -5.44
N SER A 29 8.77 14.18 -4.33
CA SER A 29 10.03 13.83 -3.69
C SER A 29 10.04 12.37 -3.23
N ASN A 30 8.95 11.91 -2.61
CA ASN A 30 8.85 10.58 -2.03
C ASN A 30 8.58 9.48 -3.07
N THR A 31 7.90 9.83 -4.16
CA THR A 31 7.53 8.86 -5.21
C THR A 31 8.53 8.81 -6.38
N SER A 32 9.36 9.84 -6.57
CA SER A 32 10.28 9.91 -7.73
C SER A 32 11.25 8.74 -7.86
N THR A 33 11.83 8.28 -6.74
CA THR A 33 12.81 7.18 -6.74
C THR A 33 12.14 5.86 -7.13
N ILE A 34 11.01 5.53 -6.51
CA ILE A 34 10.27 4.29 -6.80
C ILE A 34 9.68 4.31 -8.22
N LEU A 35 9.24 5.48 -8.71
CA LEU A 35 8.81 5.66 -10.10
C LEU A 35 9.96 5.52 -11.10
N GLY A 36 11.19 5.91 -10.73
CA GLY A 36 12.38 5.66 -11.53
C GLY A 36 12.65 4.17 -11.74
N LEU A 37 12.45 3.35 -10.70
CA LEU A 37 12.59 1.89 -10.78
C LEU A 37 11.52 1.22 -11.67
N LEU A 38 10.37 1.87 -11.84
CA LEU A 38 9.29 1.37 -12.68
C LEU A 38 9.67 1.35 -14.18
N ASP A 39 10.54 2.26 -14.63
CA ASP A 39 10.93 2.41 -16.05
C ASP A 39 9.69 2.41 -16.96
N ALA A 40 8.72 3.25 -16.63
CA ALA A 40 7.44 3.31 -17.33
C ALA A 40 7.65 3.75 -18.79
N LYS A 41 7.07 3.01 -19.74
CA LYS A 41 7.10 3.33 -21.17
C LYS A 41 5.66 3.43 -21.71
N PRO A 42 5.38 4.27 -22.73
CA PRO A 42 4.01 4.54 -23.21
C PRO A 42 3.18 3.31 -23.64
N ALA A 43 3.84 2.20 -24.00
CA ALA A 43 3.18 0.96 -24.45
C ALA A 43 3.04 -0.13 -23.37
N LYS A 44 3.50 0.12 -22.13
CA LYS A 44 3.45 -0.87 -21.05
C LYS A 44 2.11 -0.83 -20.32
N ARG A 45 1.53 -2.00 -20.04
CA ARG A 45 0.37 -2.16 -19.16
C ARG A 45 0.84 -2.15 -17.70
N LEU A 46 0.32 -1.22 -16.91
CA LEU A 46 0.64 -1.07 -15.49
C LEU A 46 -0.61 -1.33 -14.65
N LEU A 47 -0.49 -2.19 -13.65
CA LEU A 47 -1.50 -2.35 -12.60
C LEU A 47 -1.07 -1.59 -11.34
N THR A 48 -1.98 -0.82 -10.76
CA THR A 48 -1.81 -0.23 -9.43
C THR A 48 -2.84 -0.85 -8.48
N LEU A 49 -2.42 -1.24 -7.28
CA LEU A 49 -3.27 -1.89 -6.27
C LEU A 49 -3.49 -1.02 -5.03
N ALA A 50 -3.37 0.30 -5.18
CA ALA A 50 -3.58 1.27 -4.10
C ALA A 50 -4.82 2.12 -4.37
N VAL A 51 -5.80 2.06 -3.47
CA VAL A 51 -7.12 2.74 -3.60
C VAL A 51 -6.96 4.24 -3.92
N GLY A 52 -6.01 4.93 -3.28
CA GLY A 52 -5.76 6.36 -3.45
C GLY A 52 -5.12 6.78 -4.80
N GLN A 53 -4.63 5.84 -5.61
CA GLN A 53 -3.88 6.15 -6.84
C GLN A 53 -4.68 6.01 -8.13
N ILE A 54 -5.90 5.47 -8.08
CA ILE A 54 -6.69 5.14 -9.28
C ILE A 54 -7.14 6.38 -10.04
N SER A 55 -7.62 7.41 -9.35
CA SER A 55 -8.04 8.67 -9.99
C SER A 55 -6.88 9.34 -10.72
N LYS A 56 -5.71 9.43 -10.07
CA LYS A 56 -4.49 10.00 -10.68
C LYS A 56 -3.97 9.15 -11.84
N ALA A 57 -4.05 7.83 -11.72
CA ALA A 57 -3.67 6.92 -12.79
C ALA A 57 -4.54 7.11 -14.04
N ARG A 58 -5.86 7.26 -13.86
CA ARG A 58 -6.80 7.54 -14.97
C ARG A 58 -6.54 8.90 -15.62
N GLU A 59 -6.26 9.95 -14.84
CA GLU A 59 -5.85 11.27 -15.35
C GLU A 59 -4.57 11.19 -16.20
N ASN A 60 -3.64 10.31 -15.83
CA ASN A 60 -2.39 10.09 -16.57
C ASN A 60 -2.55 9.12 -17.76
N GLY A 61 -3.79 8.75 -18.12
CA GLY A 61 -4.09 7.96 -19.32
C GLY A 61 -4.12 6.44 -19.12
N LEU A 62 -4.10 5.92 -17.88
CA LEU A 62 -4.35 4.49 -17.66
C LEU A 62 -5.82 4.16 -17.94
N LYS A 63 -6.05 3.40 -19.01
CA LYS A 63 -7.38 3.00 -19.47
C LYS A 63 -8.05 1.93 -18.59
N HIS A 64 -7.27 1.10 -17.92
CA HIS A 64 -7.76 -0.03 -17.12
C HIS A 64 -7.27 0.10 -15.67
N ALA A 65 -8.09 0.70 -14.82
CA ALA A 65 -7.80 0.90 -13.40
C ALA A 65 -9.07 0.64 -12.56
N PHE A 66 -8.95 -0.16 -11.51
CA PHE A 66 -10.04 -0.54 -10.61
C PHE A 66 -9.53 -0.69 -9.17
N VAL A 67 -10.42 -0.58 -8.19
CA VAL A 67 -10.13 -0.80 -6.77
C VAL A 67 -10.26 -2.30 -6.47
N ALA A 68 -9.30 -2.87 -5.74
CA ALA A 68 -9.35 -4.25 -5.27
C ALA A 68 -8.59 -4.40 -3.93
N ASP A 69 -8.92 -5.43 -3.15
CA ASP A 69 -8.07 -5.88 -2.04
C ASP A 69 -6.82 -6.53 -2.64
N ALA A 70 -5.64 -5.97 -2.33
CA ALA A 70 -4.37 -6.51 -2.82
C ALA A 70 -4.10 -7.94 -2.32
N GLN A 71 -4.69 -8.33 -1.18
CA GLN A 71 -4.57 -9.67 -0.59
C GLN A 71 -5.58 -10.67 -1.17
N ASP A 72 -6.53 -10.21 -1.99
CA ASP A 72 -7.54 -11.05 -2.67
C ASP A 72 -8.08 -10.32 -3.90
N VAL A 73 -7.26 -10.23 -4.96
CA VAL A 73 -7.61 -9.42 -6.15
C VAL A 73 -8.68 -10.14 -6.97
N VAL A 74 -9.90 -9.62 -6.89
CA VAL A 74 -11.02 -10.02 -7.76
C VAL A 74 -11.07 -9.11 -8.98
N TYR A 75 -10.85 -9.67 -10.16
CA TYR A 75 -10.94 -8.93 -11.42
C TYR A 75 -12.41 -8.75 -11.82
N PRO A 76 -12.85 -7.52 -12.16
CA PRO A 76 -14.11 -7.30 -12.85
C PRO A 76 -14.20 -8.13 -14.14
N ALA A 77 -15.39 -8.57 -14.53
CA ALA A 77 -15.58 -9.47 -15.68
C ALA A 77 -14.97 -8.90 -16.97
N GLU A 78 -15.10 -7.59 -17.17
CA GLU A 78 -14.56 -6.85 -18.30
C GLU A 78 -13.02 -6.73 -18.29
N LEU A 79 -12.38 -6.94 -17.15
CA LEU A 79 -10.92 -6.92 -16.98
C LEU A 79 -10.33 -8.32 -16.73
N ALA A 80 -11.15 -9.37 -16.62
CA ALA A 80 -10.69 -10.73 -16.35
C ALA A 80 -9.69 -11.22 -17.41
N SER A 81 -9.86 -10.79 -18.66
CA SER A 81 -8.94 -11.09 -19.75
C SER A 81 -7.55 -10.47 -19.54
N LEU A 82 -7.42 -9.37 -18.78
CA LEU A 82 -6.15 -8.70 -18.52
C LEU A 82 -5.28 -9.41 -17.46
N LYS A 83 -5.82 -10.39 -16.73
CA LYS A 83 -5.03 -11.19 -15.80
C LYS A 83 -3.86 -11.84 -16.55
N GLY A 84 -2.66 -11.76 -16.00
CA GLY A 84 -1.45 -12.27 -16.64
C GLY A 84 -0.96 -11.47 -17.85
N GLN A 85 -1.43 -10.23 -18.06
CA GLN A 85 -1.04 -9.40 -19.21
C GLN A 85 -0.26 -8.12 -18.84
N PHE A 86 -0.03 -7.85 -17.56
CA PHE A 86 0.60 -6.61 -17.11
C PHE A 86 2.12 -6.66 -17.18
N ASP A 87 2.74 -5.63 -17.78
CA ASP A 87 4.20 -5.46 -17.82
C ASP A 87 4.78 -5.11 -16.45
N ALA A 88 4.01 -4.41 -15.64
CA ALA A 88 4.41 -4.05 -14.30
C ALA A 88 3.23 -3.98 -13.34
N VAL A 89 3.52 -4.26 -12.07
CA VAL A 89 2.63 -4.03 -10.93
C VAL A 89 3.34 -3.06 -10.01
N PHE A 90 2.64 -1.98 -9.65
CA PHE A 90 3.15 -0.92 -8.80
C PHE A 90 2.29 -0.72 -7.55
N LEU A 91 2.92 -0.68 -6.38
CA LEU A 91 2.26 -0.29 -5.13
C LEU A 91 3.08 0.72 -4.34
N ASN A 92 2.44 1.78 -3.88
CA ASN A 92 3.09 2.77 -3.03
C ASN A 92 2.25 3.00 -1.78
N ALA A 93 2.90 2.98 -0.62
CA ALA A 93 2.30 3.27 0.68
C ALA A 93 1.03 2.44 0.99
N ALA A 94 0.96 1.20 0.50
CA ALA A 94 -0.21 0.33 0.67
C ALA A 94 0.11 -1.00 1.38
N LEU A 95 1.25 -1.62 1.07
CA LEU A 95 1.54 -3.01 1.48
C LEU A 95 1.67 -3.21 3.00
N HIS A 96 1.98 -2.16 3.75
CA HIS A 96 2.05 -2.23 5.20
C HIS A 96 0.66 -2.42 5.85
N TRP A 97 -0.43 -2.20 5.12
CA TRP A 97 -1.80 -2.54 5.57
C TRP A 97 -2.17 -4.00 5.29
N CYS A 98 -1.36 -4.72 4.50
CA CYS A 98 -1.62 -6.10 4.12
C CYS A 98 -1.09 -7.10 5.16
N LYS A 99 -1.38 -6.86 6.44
CA LYS A 99 -0.89 -7.69 7.56
C LYS A 99 -1.56 -9.06 7.65
N ARG A 100 -2.83 -9.16 7.20
CA ARG A 100 -3.61 -10.40 7.24
C ARG A 100 -2.93 -11.52 6.46
N ASP A 101 -2.46 -11.21 5.25
CA ASP A 101 -1.76 -12.15 4.38
C ASP A 101 -0.82 -11.43 3.39
N PRO A 102 0.40 -11.07 3.84
CA PRO A 102 1.40 -10.43 2.98
C PRO A 102 1.79 -11.30 1.76
N ALA A 103 1.74 -12.63 1.90
CA ALA A 103 2.13 -13.56 0.84
C ALA A 103 1.13 -13.54 -0.32
N SER A 104 -0.17 -13.44 -0.02
CA SER A 104 -1.20 -13.35 -1.04
C SER A 104 -1.09 -12.08 -1.89
N VAL A 105 -0.55 -10.98 -1.37
CA VAL A 105 -0.27 -9.80 -2.21
C VAL A 105 0.77 -10.10 -3.29
N ILE A 106 1.83 -10.82 -2.91
CA ILE A 106 2.90 -11.20 -3.83
C ILE A 106 2.37 -12.18 -4.86
N LYS A 107 1.54 -13.14 -4.44
CA LYS A 107 0.81 -14.05 -5.34
C LYS A 107 -0.06 -13.28 -6.34
N SER A 108 -0.89 -12.35 -5.86
CA SER A 108 -1.75 -11.51 -6.71
C SER A 108 -0.94 -10.69 -7.71
N ALA A 109 0.18 -10.09 -7.27
CA ALA A 109 1.08 -9.38 -8.17
C ALA A 109 1.68 -10.33 -9.24
N ARG A 110 2.08 -11.54 -8.85
CA ARG A 110 2.64 -12.54 -9.77
C ARG A 110 1.63 -13.00 -10.82
N GLU A 111 0.38 -13.18 -10.42
CA GLU A 111 -0.73 -13.58 -11.30
C GLU A 111 -1.18 -12.46 -12.24
N ALA A 112 -1.04 -11.20 -11.83
CA ALA A 112 -1.29 -10.05 -12.69
C ALA A 112 -0.24 -9.91 -13.79
N LEU A 113 1.02 -10.16 -13.45
CA LEU A 113 2.14 -9.98 -14.37
C LEU A 113 2.13 -10.98 -15.53
N ARG A 114 2.72 -10.56 -16.65
CA ARG A 114 3.00 -11.42 -17.82
C ARG A 114 3.60 -12.76 -17.38
N ALA A 115 3.09 -13.85 -17.93
CA ALA A 115 3.61 -15.19 -17.66
C ALA A 115 5.03 -15.43 -18.23
N ASP A 116 5.47 -14.62 -19.20
CA ASP A 116 6.78 -14.71 -19.88
C ASP A 116 7.99 -14.39 -18.99
N GLY A 117 7.77 -14.01 -17.72
CA GLY A 117 8.82 -13.70 -16.75
C GLY A 117 9.49 -12.35 -16.95
N LYS A 118 9.05 -11.52 -17.90
CA LYS A 118 9.58 -10.17 -18.15
C LYS A 118 8.86 -9.07 -17.35
N GLY A 119 7.81 -9.45 -16.62
CA GLY A 119 7.04 -8.55 -15.76
C GLY A 119 7.86 -8.02 -14.58
N ARG A 120 7.53 -6.82 -14.10
CA ARG A 120 8.22 -6.18 -12.97
C ARG A 120 7.27 -5.88 -11.81
N PHE A 121 7.68 -6.22 -10.60
CA PHE A 121 7.01 -5.79 -9.38
C PHE A 121 7.84 -4.70 -8.72
N VAL A 122 7.22 -3.52 -8.51
CA VAL A 122 7.89 -2.36 -7.92
C VAL A 122 7.01 -1.83 -6.79
N ALA A 123 7.54 -1.77 -5.57
CA ALA A 123 6.73 -1.30 -4.45
C ALA A 123 7.50 -0.56 -3.36
N GLU A 124 6.79 0.34 -2.67
CA GLU A 124 7.24 1.05 -1.47
C GLU A 124 6.23 0.85 -0.32
N LEU A 125 6.73 0.56 0.88
CA LEU A 125 5.95 0.36 2.11
C LEU A 125 6.71 0.83 3.36
N GLY A 126 5.99 1.01 4.47
CA GLY A 126 6.63 1.21 5.77
C GLY A 126 7.38 -0.05 6.19
N GLY A 127 8.71 0.04 6.28
CA GLY A 127 9.57 -1.08 6.67
C GLY A 127 9.81 -1.15 8.19
N PHE A 128 10.79 -1.96 8.57
CA PHE A 128 11.21 -2.12 9.96
C PHE A 128 11.48 -0.75 10.63
N LEU A 129 11.06 -0.63 11.90
CA LEU A 129 11.08 0.60 12.70
C LEU A 129 10.18 1.74 12.21
N ASN A 130 9.36 1.54 11.16
CA ASN A 130 8.39 2.54 10.76
C ASN A 130 7.44 2.88 11.92
N GLY A 131 7.38 4.17 12.26
CA GLY A 131 6.55 4.69 13.34
C GLY A 131 6.93 4.20 14.75
N LEU A 132 8.14 3.67 14.97
CA LEU A 132 8.52 3.01 16.23
C LEU A 132 8.16 3.82 17.49
N GLY A 133 8.49 5.12 17.51
CA GLY A 133 8.24 5.96 18.68
C GLY A 133 6.76 5.99 19.06
N LEU A 134 5.90 6.31 18.09
CA LEU A 134 4.45 6.34 18.31
C LEU A 134 3.90 4.95 18.61
N ARG A 135 4.30 3.93 17.84
CA ARG A 135 3.84 2.54 18.02
C ARG A 135 4.19 1.99 19.39
N SER A 136 5.38 2.26 19.91
CA SER A 136 5.80 1.79 21.24
C SER A 136 4.94 2.39 22.34
N VAL A 137 4.62 3.69 22.24
CA VAL A 137 3.71 4.36 23.19
C VAL A 137 2.31 3.78 23.10
N LEU A 138 1.78 3.58 21.89
CA LEU A 138 0.46 2.99 21.70
C LEU A 138 0.42 1.56 22.27
N HIS A 139 1.43 0.74 22.01
CA HIS A 139 1.52 -0.63 22.53
C HIS A 139 1.49 -0.64 24.06
N THR A 140 2.30 0.22 24.70
CA THR A 140 2.33 0.36 26.16
C THR A 140 0.96 0.74 26.73
N ILE A 141 0.25 1.68 26.09
CA ILE A 141 -1.09 2.11 26.52
C ILE A 141 -2.09 0.96 26.38
N LEU A 142 -2.08 0.21 25.27
CA LEU A 142 -2.97 -0.91 25.05
C LEU A 142 -2.75 -2.03 26.08
N GLU A 143 -1.49 -2.35 26.37
CA GLU A 143 -1.11 -3.34 27.38
C GLU A 143 -1.62 -2.93 28.77
N SER A 144 -1.44 -1.66 29.15
CA SER A 144 -1.97 -1.13 30.43
C SER A 144 -3.49 -1.22 30.57
N ARG A 145 -4.21 -1.32 29.44
CA ARG A 145 -5.66 -1.49 29.38
C ARG A 145 -6.08 -2.96 29.25
N GLY A 146 -5.14 -3.91 29.36
CA GLY A 146 -5.40 -5.35 29.24
C GLY A 146 -5.67 -5.81 27.80
N MET A 147 -5.27 -5.02 26.79
CA MET A 147 -5.44 -5.35 25.38
C MET A 147 -4.14 -5.89 24.78
N ASP A 148 -4.25 -6.74 23.75
CA ASP A 148 -3.12 -7.27 23.00
C ASP A 148 -2.72 -6.27 21.88
N PRO A 149 -1.61 -5.51 22.04
CA PRO A 149 -1.22 -4.51 21.06
C PRO A 149 -0.77 -5.13 19.73
N ILE A 150 -0.25 -6.36 19.75
CA ILE A 150 0.22 -7.03 18.53
C ILE A 150 -0.96 -7.39 17.65
N LYS A 151 -2.10 -7.78 18.22
CA LYS A 151 -3.33 -8.02 17.44
C LYS A 151 -3.93 -6.73 16.88
N LEU A 152 -3.89 -5.65 17.67
CA LEU A 152 -4.51 -4.36 17.31
C LEU A 152 -3.64 -3.48 16.40
N ASP A 153 -2.33 -3.70 16.32
CA ASP A 153 -1.45 -3.00 15.39
C ASP A 153 -1.78 -3.43 13.95
N PRO A 154 -2.34 -2.57 13.09
CA PRO A 154 -2.78 -3.00 11.76
C PRO A 154 -1.60 -3.21 10.80
N TRP A 155 -0.38 -2.83 11.19
CA TRP A 155 0.73 -2.73 10.24
C TRP A 155 1.61 -3.97 10.19
N PHE A 156 1.93 -4.33 8.95
CA PHE A 156 3.04 -5.21 8.61
C PHE A 156 4.28 -4.36 8.30
N VAL A 157 5.29 -4.47 9.16
CA VAL A 157 6.54 -3.66 9.10
C VAL A 157 7.79 -4.57 9.03
N PRO A 158 8.03 -5.21 7.88
CA PRO A 158 9.08 -6.21 7.76
C PRO A 158 10.48 -5.57 7.71
N THR A 159 11.47 -6.35 8.13
CA THR A 159 12.88 -6.13 7.77
C THR A 159 13.10 -6.37 6.27
N VAL A 160 14.26 -5.94 5.77
CA VAL A 160 14.67 -6.19 4.37
C VAL A 160 14.72 -7.68 4.10
N GLU A 161 15.29 -8.45 5.03
CA GLU A 161 15.49 -9.89 4.92
C GLU A 161 14.15 -10.63 4.89
N GLN A 162 13.21 -10.26 5.77
CA GLN A 162 11.88 -10.84 5.81
C GLN A 162 11.11 -10.59 4.52
N TYR A 163 11.11 -9.34 4.02
CA TYR A 163 10.36 -9.03 2.81
C TYR A 163 11.01 -9.60 1.56
N LYS A 164 12.35 -9.64 1.50
CA LYS A 164 13.11 -10.31 0.45
C LYS A 164 12.77 -11.81 0.39
N ALA A 165 12.81 -12.50 1.51
CA ALA A 165 12.47 -13.92 1.58
C ALA A 165 11.02 -14.18 1.14
N LEU A 166 10.10 -13.28 1.49
CA LEU A 166 8.70 -13.37 1.06
C LEU A 166 8.54 -13.21 -0.47
N LEU A 167 9.26 -12.26 -1.08
CA LEU A 167 9.31 -12.07 -2.53
C LEU A 167 9.88 -13.29 -3.25
N GLU A 168 11.01 -13.82 -2.77
CA GLU A 168 11.67 -14.99 -3.36
C GLU A 168 10.79 -16.24 -3.26
N LYS A 169 10.14 -16.46 -2.11
CA LYS A 169 9.15 -17.53 -1.94
C LYS A 169 7.95 -17.36 -2.88
N GLY A 170 7.58 -16.13 -3.21
CA GLY A 170 6.55 -15.81 -4.21
C GLY A 170 7.01 -15.95 -5.66
N GLY A 171 8.24 -16.41 -5.92
CA GLY A 171 8.77 -16.66 -7.26
C GLY A 171 9.29 -15.41 -7.97
N PHE A 172 9.63 -14.35 -7.23
CA PHE A 172 10.32 -13.18 -7.76
C PHE A 172 11.83 -13.30 -7.61
N GLN A 173 12.56 -12.80 -8.60
CA GLN A 173 13.98 -12.47 -8.46
C GLN A 173 14.09 -11.03 -7.95
N VAL A 174 14.66 -10.85 -6.75
CA VAL A 174 14.80 -9.52 -6.14
C VAL A 174 16.00 -8.79 -6.73
N ALA A 175 15.75 -7.89 -7.69
CA ALA A 175 16.78 -7.07 -8.32
C ALA A 175 17.31 -5.97 -7.39
N HIS A 176 16.43 -5.37 -6.57
CA HIS A 176 16.78 -4.34 -5.60
C HIS A 176 15.77 -4.32 -4.45
N ILE A 177 16.28 -4.18 -3.22
CA ILE A 177 15.49 -3.91 -2.03
C ILE A 177 16.35 -3.11 -1.05
N SER A 178 15.77 -2.09 -0.42
CA SER A 178 16.46 -1.25 0.55
C SER A 178 15.49 -0.73 1.61
N LEU A 179 16.04 -0.45 2.80
CA LEU A 179 15.33 0.23 3.89
C LEU A 179 15.99 1.59 4.10
N ASN A 180 15.25 2.65 3.80
CA ASN A 180 15.77 4.01 3.82
C ASN A 180 15.05 4.82 4.90
N PRO A 181 15.74 5.32 5.94
CA PRO A 181 15.14 6.20 6.93
C PRO A 181 14.54 7.45 6.28
N ARG A 182 13.29 7.78 6.65
CA ARG A 182 12.59 8.96 6.13
C ARG A 182 11.83 9.67 7.25
N ILE A 183 12.45 10.69 7.84
CA ILE A 183 11.77 11.57 8.80
C ILE A 183 10.82 12.46 8.01
N THR A 184 9.53 12.41 8.35
CA THR A 184 8.48 13.12 7.62
C THR A 184 7.71 14.03 8.58
N PRO A 185 7.78 15.36 8.40
CA PRO A 185 6.94 16.28 9.16
C PRO A 185 5.46 15.98 8.92
N LEU A 186 4.68 15.97 10.01
CA LEU A 186 3.23 15.85 9.89
C LEU A 186 2.64 17.20 9.46
N PRO A 187 1.61 17.21 8.60
CA PRO A 187 0.94 18.45 8.19
C PRO A 187 0.09 19.06 9.32
N GLY A 188 -0.18 18.29 10.38
CA GLY A 188 -1.01 18.67 11.51
C GLY A 188 -0.59 17.95 12.79
N SER A 189 -1.53 17.82 13.73
CA SER A 189 -1.24 17.22 15.04
C SER A 189 -1.02 15.70 14.95
N VAL A 190 -0.25 15.15 15.90
CA VAL A 190 -0.14 13.69 16.07
C VAL A 190 -1.50 13.05 16.38
N VAL A 191 -2.42 13.79 17.01
CA VAL A 191 -3.76 13.31 17.33
C VAL A 191 -4.59 13.09 16.06
N ASP A 192 -4.55 14.02 15.11
CA ASP A 192 -5.28 13.88 13.84
C ASP A 192 -4.69 12.77 12.96
N TRP A 193 -3.36 12.62 13.01
CA TRP A 193 -2.68 11.47 12.42
C TRP A 193 -3.19 10.16 13.04
N MET A 194 -3.21 10.04 14.37
CA MET A 194 -3.71 8.84 15.06
C MET A 194 -5.17 8.54 14.73
N ARG A 195 -6.05 9.56 14.69
CA ARG A 195 -7.45 9.38 14.28
C ARG A 195 -7.60 8.83 12.87
N THR A 196 -6.64 9.13 12.00
CA THR A 196 -6.65 8.65 10.60
C THR A 196 -6.08 7.23 10.49
N PHE A 197 -5.00 6.93 11.20
CA PHE A 197 -4.21 5.73 10.94
C PHE A 197 -4.29 4.66 12.02
N CYS A 198 -4.78 4.98 13.22
CA CYS A 198 -4.92 4.07 14.36
C CYS A 198 -6.40 3.82 14.71
N ARG A 199 -7.31 3.86 13.72
CA ARG A 199 -8.77 3.81 13.92
C ARG A 199 -9.26 2.64 14.78
N GLU A 200 -8.64 1.46 14.63
CA GLU A 200 -9.04 0.24 15.33
C GLU A 200 -8.32 0.03 16.68
N SER A 201 -7.49 0.98 17.12
CA SER A 201 -6.72 0.83 18.36
C SER A 201 -7.54 0.95 19.65
N GLY A 202 -8.84 1.22 19.59
CA GLY A 202 -9.66 1.42 20.80
C GLY A 202 -9.27 2.66 21.62
N LEU A 203 -8.42 3.55 21.08
CA LEU A 203 -7.98 4.80 21.72
C LEU A 203 -8.95 5.97 21.52
N GLN A 204 -10.13 5.72 20.94
CA GLN A 204 -11.16 6.74 20.70
C GLN A 204 -12.06 7.04 21.92
N THR A 205 -11.64 6.59 23.11
CA THR A 205 -12.34 6.81 24.39
C THR A 205 -11.69 7.93 25.18
#